data_AF-R7L5Q1-F1
#
_entry.id   AF-R7L5Q1-F1
#
_cell.length_a   1.000
_cell.length_b   1.000
_cell.length_c   1.000
_cell.angle_alpha   90.00
_cell.angle_beta   90.00
_cell.angle_gamma   90.00
#
_symmetry.space_group_name_H-M   'P 1'
#
loop_
_entity.id
_entity.type
_entity.pdbx_description
1 polymer ?
#
loop_
_entity_poly.entity_id
_entity_poly.type
_entity_poly.pdbx_seq_one_letter_code
_entity_poly.pdbx_strand_id
1 'polypeptide(L)'
;MNKKILTLSLQFFSVLAFADGLSDSVEKSYSDAAKAAEAVSEAAAQIELASKTVNDGRKILDEVLIKVNKLKYDNLNLTSKIEANGEEISKSLKDYQTFLGEYKNLEDSASKLSSVLPLGKDRIEYARALIKSAKKLAEENPGDNYQDLKYVNFLAEQYENKVANLNRLQKDDFSAASINLKMCGPHLEGIKTSLDMAEDFNSKARNLCSSNAKNAEEIMREYSRLSESLSGYYSQYLDAHRKLSQEADNISDAIFKLSIFALNELPKSSEYKNAVFRNAEELRLNIPQARPISASMKYKNPQLLEKVADAAKYASAASNFQRAAADTAYESVSKSAGNLIPKGLRKDILETAAKIAALTKEIANAEFLIRQRIEKISELALNIKSLHTLSSATLNSCINDFASAQTSAAATEMASGIAKISEMQFEVIETQIKKSFKTAEEKTKEAESLAESMQKNLESAKSELN
;
A
#
# COMPACT_ATOMS: atom_id res chain seq x y z
N MET A 1 38.96 8.08 11.61
CA MET A 1 39.90 7.86 12.73
C MET A 1 41.20 7.30 12.18
N ASN A 2 42.32 7.93 12.57
CA ASN A 2 43.67 7.72 12.05
C ASN A 2 44.10 6.24 12.01
N LYS A 3 44.18 5.67 10.81
CA LYS A 3 44.78 4.37 10.54
C LYS A 3 46.30 4.53 10.47
N LYS A 4 47.01 4.36 11.59
CA LYS A 4 48.45 4.07 11.53
C LYS A 4 48.61 2.61 11.10
N ILE A 5 48.81 2.40 9.80
CA ILE A 5 49.48 1.21 9.28
C ILE A 5 50.87 1.26 9.91
N LEU A 6 51.18 0.34 10.83
CA LEU A 6 52.53 0.22 11.35
C LEU A 6 53.35 -0.45 10.23
N THR A 7 53.94 0.38 9.37
CA THR A 7 55.03 -0.06 8.50
C THR A 7 56.20 -0.37 9.44
N LEU A 8 56.46 -1.65 9.71
CA LEU A 8 57.67 -2.05 10.43
C LEU A 8 58.83 -1.96 9.45
N SER A 9 59.67 -0.95 9.65
CA SER A 9 60.93 -0.80 8.94
C SER A 9 61.89 -1.91 9.36
N LEU A 10 62.33 -2.73 8.40
CA LEU A 10 63.55 -3.52 8.53
C LEU A 10 64.71 -2.54 8.79
N GLN A 11 65.25 -2.54 10.00
CA GLN A 11 66.60 -2.05 10.24
C GLN A 11 67.44 -3.19 10.80
N PHE A 12 68.34 -3.66 9.91
CA PHE A 12 69.64 -4.27 10.15
C PHE A 12 69.75 -5.46 11.11
N PHE A 13 70.00 -6.64 10.56
CA PHE A 13 70.79 -7.67 11.22
C PHE A 13 72.22 -7.59 10.68
N SER A 14 73.17 -7.32 11.58
CA SER A 14 74.59 -7.51 11.33
C SER A 14 74.92 -9.01 11.41
N VAL A 15 75.65 -9.50 10.41
CA VAL A 15 76.03 -10.91 10.21
C VAL A 15 76.69 -11.49 11.46
N LEU A 16 76.11 -12.57 11.99
CA LEU A 16 76.64 -13.32 13.12
C LEU A 16 77.59 -14.40 12.59
N ALA A 17 78.87 -14.07 12.43
CA ALA A 17 79.85 -15.09 12.06
C ALA A 17 80.29 -15.87 13.32
N PHE A 18 79.75 -17.08 13.53
CA PHE A 18 80.40 -18.09 14.37
C PHE A 18 81.19 -19.08 13.49
N ALA A 19 82.23 -19.68 14.04
CA ALA A 19 83.23 -20.46 13.29
C ALA A 19 82.92 -21.98 13.19
N ASP A 20 81.72 -22.43 13.54
CA ASP A 20 81.31 -23.85 13.48
C ASP A 20 79.79 -23.99 13.21
N GLY A 21 79.33 -25.17 12.77
CA GLY A 21 77.96 -25.46 12.28
C GLY A 21 76.78 -25.02 13.18
N LEU A 22 77.04 -24.83 14.48
CA LEU A 22 76.11 -24.24 15.45
C LEU A 22 75.68 -22.80 15.09
N SER A 23 76.57 -22.05 14.41
CA SER A 23 76.31 -20.73 13.83
C SER A 23 75.08 -20.74 12.94
N ASP A 24 75.11 -21.67 11.98
CA ASP A 24 74.24 -21.67 10.81
C ASP A 24 72.83 -22.10 11.22
N SER A 25 72.73 -23.09 12.12
CA SER A 25 71.46 -23.58 12.66
C SER A 25 70.72 -22.51 13.48
N VAL A 26 71.43 -21.72 14.28
CA VAL A 26 70.85 -20.66 15.10
C VAL A 26 70.50 -19.41 14.27
N GLU A 27 71.40 -18.97 13.40
CA GLU A 27 71.17 -17.82 12.52
C GLU A 27 69.98 -18.07 11.56
N LYS A 28 69.88 -19.30 11.03
CA LYS A 28 68.75 -19.72 10.20
C LYS A 28 67.44 -19.75 10.98
N SER A 29 67.44 -20.19 12.23
CA SER A 29 66.24 -20.18 13.10
C SER A 29 65.72 -18.76 13.34
N TYR A 30 66.61 -17.79 13.55
CA TYR A 30 66.23 -16.37 13.69
C TYR A 30 65.75 -15.76 12.36
N SER A 31 66.38 -16.12 11.24
CA SER A 31 65.92 -15.71 9.91
C SER A 31 64.52 -16.23 9.60
N ASP A 32 64.26 -17.50 9.91
CA ASP A 32 62.95 -18.14 9.71
C ASP A 32 61.89 -17.51 10.62
N ALA A 33 62.23 -17.15 11.86
CA ALA A 33 61.34 -16.43 12.78
C ALA A 33 60.91 -15.06 12.26
N ALA A 34 61.83 -14.28 11.70
CA ALA A 34 61.52 -12.97 11.12
C ALA A 34 60.58 -13.10 9.91
N LYS A 35 60.84 -14.07 9.02
CA LYS A 35 59.98 -14.35 7.88
C LYS A 35 58.60 -14.87 8.30
N ALA A 36 58.52 -15.69 9.35
CA ALA A 36 57.25 -16.20 9.87
C ALA A 36 56.37 -15.06 10.40
N ALA A 37 56.98 -14.10 11.12
CA ALA A 37 56.27 -12.92 11.62
C ALA A 37 55.78 -12.02 10.48
N GLU A 38 56.57 -11.85 9.42
CA GLU A 38 56.16 -11.12 8.21
C GLU A 38 54.99 -11.83 7.52
N ALA A 39 55.07 -13.14 7.32
CA ALA A 39 54.00 -13.94 6.73
C ALA A 39 52.69 -13.86 7.51
N VAL A 40 52.73 -13.91 8.86
CA VAL A 40 51.54 -13.71 9.71
C VAL A 40 50.95 -12.31 9.54
N SER A 41 51.79 -11.28 9.51
CA SER A 41 51.35 -9.89 9.32
C SER A 41 50.69 -9.68 7.95
N GLU A 42 51.27 -10.26 6.90
CA GLU A 42 50.72 -10.22 5.54
C GLU A 42 49.38 -10.97 5.46
N ALA A 43 49.28 -12.17 6.06
CA ALA A 43 48.03 -12.92 6.14
C ALA A 43 46.94 -12.12 6.88
N ALA A 44 47.28 -11.51 8.02
CA ALA A 44 46.35 -10.68 8.79
C ALA A 44 45.84 -9.48 7.97
N ALA A 45 46.73 -8.81 7.24
CA ALA A 45 46.36 -7.69 6.39
C ALA A 45 45.40 -8.11 5.27
N GLN A 46 45.60 -9.28 4.67
CA GLN A 46 44.70 -9.81 3.65
C GLN A 46 43.33 -10.23 4.21
N ILE A 47 43.29 -10.83 5.41
CA ILE A 47 42.05 -11.17 6.11
C ILE A 47 41.25 -9.89 6.47
N GLU A 48 41.93 -8.83 6.94
CA GLU A 48 41.29 -7.54 7.22
C GLU A 48 40.76 -6.89 5.94
N LEU A 49 41.52 -6.96 4.84
CA LEU A 49 41.08 -6.46 3.54
C LEU A 49 39.82 -7.20 3.06
N ALA A 50 39.81 -8.54 3.11
CA ALA A 50 38.64 -9.34 2.74
C ALA A 50 37.40 -8.96 3.57
N SER A 51 37.56 -8.79 4.89
CA SER A 51 36.48 -8.35 5.79
C SER A 51 35.93 -6.97 5.43
N LYS A 52 36.83 -6.03 5.10
CA LYS A 52 36.42 -4.70 4.64
C LYS A 52 35.63 -4.79 3.33
N THR A 53 36.10 -5.58 2.37
CA THR A 53 35.44 -5.77 1.06
C THR A 53 34.06 -6.42 1.22
N VAL A 54 33.91 -7.41 2.13
CA VAL A 54 32.60 -8.00 2.49
C VAL A 54 31.64 -6.92 3.02
N ASN A 55 32.11 -6.05 3.91
CA ASN A 55 31.30 -4.97 4.47
C ASN A 55 30.89 -3.93 3.42
N ASP A 56 31.79 -3.59 2.50
CA ASP A 56 31.49 -2.65 1.42
C ASP A 56 30.45 -3.27 0.45
N GLY A 57 30.55 -4.57 0.15
CA GLY A 57 29.52 -5.29 -0.60
C GLY A 57 28.16 -5.30 0.08
N ARG A 58 28.12 -5.46 1.41
CA ARG A 58 26.87 -5.44 2.18
C ARG A 58 26.14 -4.10 2.07
N LYS A 59 26.88 -2.99 2.16
CA LYS A 59 26.30 -1.64 2.04
C LYS A 59 25.63 -1.42 0.69
N ILE A 60 26.26 -1.88 -0.40
CA ILE A 60 25.71 -1.79 -1.76
C ILE A 60 24.38 -2.53 -1.83
N LEU A 61 24.32 -3.75 -1.28
CA LEU A 61 23.11 -4.55 -1.27
C LEU A 61 22.01 -3.91 -0.40
N ASP A 62 22.34 -3.38 0.79
CA ASP A 62 21.36 -2.80 1.72
C ASP A 62 20.56 -1.63 1.09
N GLU A 63 21.18 -0.83 0.22
CA GLU A 63 20.49 0.24 -0.51
C GLU A 63 19.40 -0.30 -1.47
N VAL A 64 19.68 -1.42 -2.13
CA VAL A 64 18.70 -2.11 -3.00
C VAL A 64 17.55 -2.63 -2.15
N LEU A 65 17.83 -3.28 -1.02
CA LEU A 65 16.83 -3.84 -0.13
C LEU A 65 15.83 -2.78 0.36
N ILE A 66 16.32 -1.62 0.82
CA ILE A 66 15.47 -0.54 1.32
C ILE A 66 14.54 -0.03 0.22
N LYS A 67 15.07 0.20 -0.99
CA LYS A 67 14.28 0.69 -2.13
C LYS A 67 13.21 -0.32 -2.53
N VAL A 68 13.56 -1.59 -2.66
CA VAL A 68 12.63 -2.63 -3.13
C VAL A 68 11.55 -2.92 -2.09
N ASN A 69 11.88 -2.95 -0.81
CA ASN A 69 10.86 -3.12 0.25
C ASN A 69 9.85 -1.97 0.27
N LYS A 70 10.32 -0.73 0.08
CA LYS A 70 9.42 0.42 -0.06
C LYS A 70 8.49 0.27 -1.27
N LEU A 71 9.04 -0.12 -2.43
CA LEU A 71 8.25 -0.35 -3.64
C LEU A 71 7.19 -1.44 -3.46
N LYS A 72 7.52 -2.54 -2.80
CA LYS A 72 6.56 -3.61 -2.48
C LYS A 72 5.41 -3.10 -1.62
N TYR A 73 5.71 -2.31 -0.59
CA TYR A 73 4.69 -1.72 0.28
C TYR A 73 3.79 -0.73 -0.46
N ASP A 74 4.39 0.18 -1.25
CA ASP A 74 3.65 1.17 -2.03
C ASP A 74 2.74 0.49 -3.07
N ASN A 75 3.22 -0.58 -3.71
CA ASN A 75 2.46 -1.36 -4.70
C ASN A 75 1.30 -2.16 -4.07
N LEU A 76 1.49 -2.70 -2.86
CA LEU A 76 0.42 -3.39 -2.11
C LEU A 76 -0.72 -2.42 -1.76
N ASN A 77 -0.39 -1.22 -1.28
CA ASN A 77 -1.38 -0.19 -0.99
C ASN A 77 -2.14 0.25 -2.24
N LEU A 78 -1.42 0.40 -3.36
CA LEU A 78 -2.02 0.76 -4.64
C LEU A 78 -2.97 -0.33 -5.17
N THR A 79 -2.57 -1.60 -5.04
CA THR A 79 -3.41 -2.75 -5.40
C THR A 79 -4.73 -2.75 -4.64
N SER A 80 -4.70 -2.47 -3.33
CA SER A 80 -5.91 -2.39 -2.50
C SER A 80 -6.87 -1.28 -2.97
N LYS A 81 -6.34 -0.13 -3.40
CA LYS A 81 -7.16 0.97 -3.96
C LYS A 81 -7.80 0.61 -5.29
N ILE A 82 -7.06 -0.05 -6.18
CA ILE A 82 -7.53 -0.55 -7.48
C ILE A 82 -8.64 -1.59 -7.31
N GLU A 83 -8.54 -2.44 -6.29
CA GLU A 83 -9.59 -3.41 -5.94
C GLU A 83 -10.86 -2.70 -5.47
N ALA A 84 -10.74 -1.76 -4.52
CA ALA A 84 -11.87 -0.96 -4.04
C ALA A 84 -12.55 -0.17 -5.18
N ASN A 85 -11.78 0.42 -6.09
CA ASN A 85 -12.31 1.09 -7.27
C ASN A 85 -13.02 0.11 -8.21
N GLY A 86 -12.52 -1.11 -8.37
CA GLY A 86 -13.19 -2.16 -9.14
C GLY A 86 -14.55 -2.56 -8.57
N GLU A 87 -14.66 -2.65 -7.24
CA GLU A 87 -15.94 -2.90 -6.56
C GLU A 87 -16.93 -1.74 -6.73
N GLU A 88 -16.47 -0.49 -6.60
CA GLU A 88 -17.28 0.71 -6.77
C GLU A 88 -17.80 0.86 -8.21
N ILE A 89 -16.95 0.58 -9.22
CA ILE A 89 -17.35 0.52 -10.63
C ILE A 89 -18.44 -0.53 -10.81
N SER A 90 -18.24 -1.74 -10.28
CA SER A 90 -19.19 -2.85 -10.42
C SER A 90 -20.55 -2.52 -9.80
N LYS A 91 -20.56 -1.85 -8.65
CA LYS A 91 -21.79 -1.37 -8.00
C LYS A 91 -22.45 -0.27 -8.82
N SER A 92 -21.68 0.74 -9.24
CA SER A 92 -22.18 1.86 -10.03
C SER A 92 -22.78 1.42 -11.37
N LEU A 93 -22.23 0.38 -12.00
CA LEU A 93 -22.78 -0.21 -13.22
C LEU A 93 -24.14 -0.87 -13.00
N LYS A 94 -24.35 -1.55 -11.85
CA LYS A 94 -25.66 -2.12 -11.49
C LYS A 94 -26.70 -1.03 -11.23
N ASP A 95 -26.31 0.01 -10.51
CA ASP A 95 -27.18 1.16 -10.23
C ASP A 95 -27.53 1.89 -11.53
N TYR A 96 -26.55 2.09 -12.43
CA TYR A 96 -26.76 2.65 -13.76
C TYR A 96 -27.79 1.86 -14.58
N GLN A 97 -27.66 0.52 -14.65
CA GLN A 97 -28.60 -0.32 -15.38
C GLN A 97 -30.03 -0.22 -14.83
N THR A 98 -30.15 -0.18 -13.50
CA THR A 98 -31.44 0.00 -12.82
C THR A 98 -32.07 1.34 -13.20
N PHE A 99 -31.33 2.44 -13.04
CA PHE A 99 -31.82 3.78 -13.33
C PHE A 99 -32.09 4.00 -14.82
N LEU A 100 -31.34 3.38 -15.72
CA LEU A 100 -31.60 3.42 -17.16
C LEU A 100 -32.95 2.77 -17.50
N GLY A 101 -33.27 1.64 -16.86
CA GLY A 101 -34.58 0.98 -17.02
C GLY A 101 -35.72 1.85 -16.49
N GLU A 102 -35.56 2.39 -15.29
CA GLU A 102 -36.53 3.31 -14.67
C GLU A 102 -36.74 4.57 -15.51
N TYR A 103 -35.66 5.16 -16.02
CA TYR A 103 -35.69 6.33 -16.90
C TYR A 103 -36.53 6.09 -18.13
N LYS A 104 -36.27 5.01 -18.87
CA LYS A 104 -37.02 4.66 -20.09
C LYS A 104 -38.52 4.48 -19.81
N ASN A 105 -38.84 3.78 -18.72
CA ASN A 105 -40.23 3.59 -18.29
C ASN A 105 -40.88 4.91 -17.86
N LEU A 106 -40.13 5.78 -17.18
CA LEU A 106 -40.64 7.06 -16.73
C LEU A 106 -40.87 8.03 -17.90
N GLU A 107 -39.94 8.06 -18.84
CA GLU A 107 -39.96 8.92 -20.03
C GLU A 107 -41.13 8.56 -20.97
N ASP A 108 -41.33 7.28 -21.27
CA ASP A 108 -42.45 6.81 -22.09
C ASP A 108 -43.79 7.19 -21.46
N SER A 109 -43.98 6.86 -20.18
CA SER A 109 -45.26 7.17 -19.53
C SER A 109 -45.45 8.66 -19.23
N ALA A 110 -44.39 9.46 -19.04
CA ALA A 110 -44.51 10.92 -18.92
C ALA A 110 -44.87 11.56 -20.27
N SER A 111 -44.34 11.06 -21.38
CA SER A 111 -44.67 11.50 -22.74
C SER A 111 -46.13 11.20 -23.07
N LYS A 112 -46.60 9.98 -22.76
CA LYS A 112 -48.02 9.60 -22.91
C LYS A 112 -48.93 10.48 -22.07
N LEU A 113 -48.59 10.72 -20.80
CA LEU A 113 -49.40 11.58 -19.93
C LEU A 113 -49.43 13.01 -20.44
N SER A 114 -48.30 13.58 -20.86
CA SER A 114 -48.21 14.93 -21.42
C SER A 114 -49.14 15.13 -22.63
N SER A 115 -49.32 14.10 -23.46
CA SER A 115 -50.17 14.16 -24.67
C SER A 115 -51.67 14.28 -24.39
N VAL A 116 -52.11 13.91 -23.18
CA VAL A 116 -53.52 13.96 -22.78
C VAL A 116 -53.84 15.11 -21.82
N LEU A 117 -52.85 15.96 -21.48
CA LEU A 117 -53.07 17.13 -20.63
C LEU A 117 -53.68 18.31 -21.41
N PRO A 118 -54.53 19.14 -20.78
CA PRO A 118 -55.00 19.03 -19.40
C PRO A 118 -56.18 18.04 -19.23
N LEU A 119 -56.19 17.32 -18.11
CA LEU A 119 -57.22 16.36 -17.73
C LEU A 119 -58.52 17.03 -17.28
N GLY A 120 -59.64 16.34 -17.55
CA GLY A 120 -60.90 16.60 -16.86
C GLY A 120 -61.63 17.88 -17.25
N LYS A 121 -61.26 18.55 -18.34
CA LYS A 121 -61.91 19.80 -18.83
C LYS A 121 -63.45 19.71 -18.82
N ASP A 122 -64.00 18.71 -19.50
CA ASP A 122 -65.47 18.53 -19.60
C ASP A 122 -66.11 18.20 -18.24
N ARG A 123 -65.39 17.43 -17.39
CA ARG A 123 -65.84 17.12 -16.03
C ARG A 123 -65.86 18.37 -15.14
N ILE A 124 -64.91 19.28 -15.34
CA ILE A 124 -64.82 20.55 -14.63
C ILE A 124 -65.99 21.47 -15.00
N GLU A 125 -66.27 21.59 -16.29
CA GLU A 125 -67.41 22.39 -16.78
C GLU A 125 -68.75 21.82 -16.28
N TYR A 126 -68.92 20.50 -16.33
CA TYR A 126 -70.09 19.82 -15.81
C TYR A 126 -70.29 20.07 -14.30
N ALA A 127 -69.24 19.93 -13.50
CA ALA A 127 -69.30 20.18 -12.05
C ALA A 127 -69.64 21.65 -11.72
N ARG A 128 -69.07 22.61 -12.47
CA ARG A 128 -69.39 24.04 -12.32
C ARG A 128 -70.85 24.34 -12.63
N ALA A 129 -71.43 23.68 -13.63
CA ALA A 129 -72.85 23.77 -13.93
C ALA A 129 -73.72 23.19 -12.79
N LEU A 130 -73.33 22.04 -12.22
CA LEU A 130 -73.99 21.45 -11.05
C LEU A 130 -73.92 22.37 -9.82
N ILE A 131 -72.76 22.97 -9.55
CA ILE A 131 -72.59 23.94 -8.45
C ILE A 131 -73.52 25.13 -8.63
N LYS A 132 -73.61 25.69 -9.85
CA LYS A 132 -74.52 26.81 -10.16
C LYS A 132 -75.98 26.42 -9.94
N SER A 133 -76.36 25.21 -10.36
CA SER A 133 -77.71 24.66 -10.15
C SER A 133 -78.01 24.47 -8.66
N ALA A 134 -77.08 23.89 -7.89
CA ALA A 134 -77.24 23.66 -6.45
C ALA A 134 -77.38 24.97 -5.66
N LYS A 135 -76.63 26.01 -6.03
CA LYS A 135 -76.74 27.34 -5.39
C LYS A 135 -78.12 27.94 -5.61
N LYS A 136 -78.62 27.89 -6.84
CA LYS A 136 -79.97 28.38 -7.17
C LYS A 136 -81.05 27.64 -6.38
N LEU A 137 -80.97 26.31 -6.30
CA LEU A 137 -81.90 25.51 -5.48
C LEU A 137 -81.81 25.86 -3.99
N ALA A 138 -80.61 26.11 -3.47
CA ALA A 138 -80.41 26.47 -2.07
C ALA A 138 -80.87 27.90 -1.72
N GLU A 139 -81.03 28.79 -2.70
CA GLU A 139 -81.59 30.14 -2.53
C GLU A 139 -83.14 30.15 -2.52
N GLU A 140 -83.76 29.11 -3.10
CA GLU A 140 -85.22 28.94 -3.23
C GLU A 140 -85.89 28.25 -2.01
N ASN A 141 -85.17 27.96 -0.91
CA ASN A 141 -85.65 27.19 0.27
C ASN A 141 -85.99 28.05 1.53
N PRO A 142 -87.23 28.56 1.70
CA PRO A 142 -87.55 29.63 2.66
C PRO A 142 -87.32 29.37 4.17
N GLY A 143 -87.09 28.12 4.62
CA GLY A 143 -86.91 27.79 6.05
C GLY A 143 -85.47 27.45 6.49
N ASP A 144 -84.67 26.82 5.63
CA ASP A 144 -83.28 26.36 5.90
C ASP A 144 -82.22 27.06 5.02
N ASN A 145 -82.62 28.08 4.24
CA ASN A 145 -81.83 28.81 3.24
C ASN A 145 -80.36 29.06 3.62
N TYR A 146 -80.10 29.48 4.86
CA TYR A 146 -78.75 29.83 5.29
C TYR A 146 -77.82 28.61 5.44
N GLN A 147 -78.33 27.48 5.94
CA GLN A 147 -77.50 26.29 6.18
C GLN A 147 -77.20 25.53 4.87
N ASP A 148 -78.21 25.36 4.03
CA ASP A 148 -78.06 24.68 2.74
C ASP A 148 -77.17 25.51 1.78
N LEU A 149 -77.35 26.84 1.73
CA LEU A 149 -76.49 27.72 0.94
C LEU A 149 -75.05 27.73 1.45
N LYS A 150 -74.84 27.75 2.78
CA LYS A 150 -73.50 27.66 3.38
C LYS A 150 -72.83 26.31 3.05
N TYR A 151 -73.58 25.22 3.09
CA TYR A 151 -73.08 23.89 2.73
C TYR A 151 -72.69 23.78 1.25
N VAL A 152 -73.54 24.25 0.34
CA VAL A 152 -73.25 24.25 -1.11
C VAL A 152 -72.06 25.17 -1.43
N ASN A 153 -71.96 26.34 -0.78
CA ASN A 153 -70.81 27.23 -0.95
C ASN A 153 -69.51 26.59 -0.45
N PHE A 154 -69.55 25.89 0.69
CA PHE A 154 -68.40 25.12 1.18
C PHE A 154 -67.95 24.04 0.17
N LEU A 155 -68.89 23.26 -0.38
CA LEU A 155 -68.56 22.25 -1.39
C LEU A 155 -68.00 22.86 -2.68
N ALA A 156 -68.54 24.00 -3.11
CA ALA A 156 -68.04 24.74 -4.27
C ALA A 156 -66.60 25.22 -4.05
N GLU A 157 -66.29 25.73 -2.85
CA GLU A 157 -64.94 26.16 -2.49
C GLU A 157 -63.96 24.98 -2.48
N GLN A 158 -64.33 23.86 -1.86
CA GLN A 158 -63.49 22.64 -1.87
C GLN A 158 -63.25 22.12 -3.29
N TYR A 159 -64.28 22.16 -4.15
CA TYR A 159 -64.16 21.77 -5.55
C TYR A 159 -63.21 22.68 -6.33
N GLU A 160 -63.42 24.00 -6.28
CA GLU A 160 -62.58 24.95 -7.02
C GLU A 160 -61.13 24.95 -6.50
N ASN A 161 -60.90 24.77 -5.20
CA ASN A 161 -59.55 24.58 -4.65
C ASN A 161 -58.85 23.36 -5.27
N LYS A 162 -59.55 22.23 -5.43
CA LYS A 162 -59.02 21.03 -6.09
C LYS A 162 -58.75 21.24 -7.58
N VAL A 163 -59.63 21.94 -8.28
CA VAL A 163 -59.43 22.32 -9.68
C VAL A 163 -58.21 23.25 -9.85
N ALA A 164 -58.05 24.25 -8.98
CA ALA A 164 -56.89 25.14 -9.00
C ALA A 164 -55.58 24.37 -8.78
N ASN A 165 -55.56 23.46 -7.79
CA ASN A 165 -54.39 22.62 -7.52
C ASN A 165 -54.06 21.68 -8.68
N LEU A 166 -55.07 21.02 -9.27
CA LEU A 166 -54.88 20.14 -10.42
C LEU A 166 -54.35 20.94 -11.63
N ASN A 167 -54.84 22.16 -11.87
CA ASN A 167 -54.33 23.03 -12.93
C ASN A 167 -52.87 23.43 -12.70
N ARG A 168 -52.50 23.83 -11.48
CA ARG A 168 -51.11 24.17 -11.13
C ARG A 168 -50.19 22.97 -11.32
N LEU A 169 -50.58 21.79 -10.81
CA LEU A 169 -49.77 20.57 -10.93
C LEU A 169 -49.53 20.17 -12.38
N GLN A 170 -50.55 20.24 -13.23
CA GLN A 170 -50.42 19.87 -14.63
C GLN A 170 -49.58 20.87 -15.42
N LYS A 171 -49.82 22.17 -15.21
CA LYS A 171 -49.21 23.22 -16.02
C LYS A 171 -47.78 23.50 -15.59
N ASP A 172 -47.54 23.59 -14.30
CA ASP A 172 -46.27 24.10 -13.76
C ASP A 172 -45.40 22.92 -13.26
N ASP A 173 -45.91 22.15 -12.29
CA ASP A 173 -45.08 21.16 -11.57
C ASP A 173 -44.73 19.95 -12.46
N PHE A 174 -45.70 19.39 -13.19
CA PHE A 174 -45.48 18.23 -14.08
C PHE A 174 -44.67 18.59 -15.31
N SER A 175 -44.87 19.78 -15.86
CA SER A 175 -44.05 20.31 -16.96
C SER A 175 -42.59 20.46 -16.53
N ALA A 176 -42.35 21.06 -15.36
CA ALA A 176 -41.00 21.20 -14.80
C ALA A 176 -40.35 19.83 -14.52
N ALA A 177 -41.08 18.90 -13.91
CA ALA A 177 -40.59 17.55 -13.66
C ALA A 177 -40.25 16.82 -14.98
N SER A 178 -41.09 16.94 -16.01
CA SER A 178 -40.85 16.32 -17.32
C SER A 178 -39.63 16.89 -18.02
N ILE A 179 -39.37 18.20 -17.88
CA ILE A 179 -38.12 18.81 -18.37
C ILE A 179 -36.91 18.25 -17.62
N ASN A 180 -36.97 18.18 -16.29
CA ASN A 180 -35.90 17.60 -15.47
C ASN A 180 -35.62 16.14 -15.84
N LEU A 181 -36.66 15.36 -16.13
CA LEU A 181 -36.51 14.00 -16.64
C LEU A 181 -35.72 14.00 -17.95
N LYS A 182 -36.10 14.80 -18.94
CA LYS A 182 -35.36 14.89 -20.22
C LYS A 182 -33.89 15.27 -20.04
N MET A 183 -33.58 16.13 -19.08
CA MET A 183 -32.20 16.50 -18.74
C MET A 183 -31.38 15.34 -18.17
N CYS A 184 -32.02 14.27 -17.67
CA CYS A 184 -31.32 13.08 -17.17
C CYS A 184 -30.72 12.21 -18.28
N GLY A 185 -31.24 12.27 -19.51
CA GLY A 185 -30.73 11.49 -20.65
C GLY A 185 -29.22 11.71 -20.88
N PRO A 186 -28.76 12.96 -21.07
CA PRO A 186 -27.34 13.28 -21.17
C PRO A 186 -26.50 12.84 -19.96
N HIS A 187 -27.05 12.92 -18.75
CA HIS A 187 -26.36 12.45 -17.54
C HIS A 187 -26.17 10.93 -17.54
N LEU A 188 -27.14 10.15 -18.03
CA LEU A 188 -27.02 8.70 -18.17
C LEU A 188 -25.95 8.31 -19.19
N GLU A 189 -25.85 9.02 -20.31
CA GLU A 189 -24.78 8.81 -21.30
C GLU A 189 -23.40 9.13 -20.70
N GLY A 190 -23.31 10.22 -19.94
CA GLY A 190 -22.11 10.61 -19.19
C GLY A 190 -21.68 9.54 -18.18
N ILE A 191 -22.62 9.02 -17.37
CA ILE A 191 -22.35 7.95 -16.39
C ILE A 191 -21.71 6.75 -17.06
N LYS A 192 -22.34 6.24 -18.14
CA LYS A 192 -21.83 5.05 -18.84
C LYS A 192 -20.42 5.28 -19.36
N THR A 193 -20.19 6.40 -20.05
CA THR A 193 -18.88 6.75 -20.60
C THR A 193 -17.83 6.85 -19.49
N SER A 194 -18.14 7.49 -18.38
CA SER A 194 -17.23 7.59 -17.24
C SER A 194 -16.90 6.24 -16.61
N LEU A 195 -17.88 5.36 -16.46
CA LEU A 195 -17.68 4.03 -15.88
C LEU A 195 -16.88 3.12 -16.81
N ASP A 196 -17.16 3.13 -18.12
CA ASP A 196 -16.40 2.36 -19.12
C ASP A 196 -14.91 2.80 -19.13
N MET A 197 -14.66 4.12 -19.07
CA MET A 197 -13.30 4.65 -18.97
C MET A 197 -12.64 4.30 -17.62
N ALA A 198 -13.39 4.37 -16.52
CA ALA A 198 -12.88 4.03 -15.20
C ALA A 198 -12.45 2.56 -15.15
N GLU A 199 -13.24 1.66 -15.74
CA GLU A 199 -12.92 0.23 -15.84
C GLU A 199 -11.64 -0.04 -16.65
N ASP A 200 -11.45 0.66 -17.78
CA ASP A 200 -10.23 0.56 -18.60
C ASP A 200 -9.00 1.04 -17.82
N PHE A 201 -9.05 2.21 -17.18
CA PHE A 201 -7.93 2.71 -16.37
C PHE A 201 -7.64 1.81 -15.16
N ASN A 202 -8.68 1.32 -14.48
CA ASN A 202 -8.53 0.43 -13.35
C ASN A 202 -7.88 -0.91 -13.76
N SER A 203 -8.26 -1.45 -14.92
CA SER A 203 -7.67 -2.66 -15.49
C SER A 203 -6.20 -2.46 -15.87
N LYS A 204 -5.87 -1.33 -16.51
CA LYS A 204 -4.48 -0.97 -16.83
C LYS A 204 -3.63 -0.82 -15.56
N ALA A 205 -4.16 -0.16 -14.54
CA ALA A 205 -3.50 0.01 -13.25
C ALA A 205 -3.25 -1.36 -12.58
N ARG A 206 -4.25 -2.25 -12.56
CA ARG A 206 -4.13 -3.62 -12.02
C ARG A 206 -3.03 -4.42 -12.70
N ASN A 207 -2.97 -4.37 -14.03
CA ASN A 207 -1.94 -5.06 -14.81
C ASN A 207 -0.53 -4.53 -14.50
N LEU A 208 -0.36 -3.21 -14.41
CA LEU A 208 0.91 -2.60 -14.02
C LEU A 208 1.32 -2.98 -12.60
N CYS A 209 0.42 -2.90 -11.62
CA CYS A 209 0.72 -3.28 -10.24
C CYS A 209 1.16 -4.75 -10.13
N SER A 210 0.46 -5.65 -10.84
CA SER A 210 0.81 -7.07 -10.90
C SER A 210 2.19 -7.30 -11.50
N SER A 211 2.53 -6.59 -12.59
CA SER A 211 3.86 -6.65 -13.22
C SER A 211 4.95 -6.12 -12.29
N ASN A 212 4.70 -4.97 -11.66
CA ASN A 212 5.64 -4.36 -10.71
C ASN A 212 5.90 -5.26 -9.49
N ALA A 213 4.87 -5.96 -9.00
CA ALA A 213 5.01 -6.88 -7.87
C ALA A 213 5.94 -8.05 -8.23
N LYS A 214 5.74 -8.67 -9.39
CA LYS A 214 6.60 -9.74 -9.89
C LYS A 214 8.04 -9.27 -10.08
N ASN A 215 8.25 -8.12 -10.71
CA ASN A 215 9.59 -7.56 -10.91
C ASN A 215 10.28 -7.25 -9.58
N ALA A 216 9.56 -6.71 -8.60
CA ALA A 216 10.10 -6.47 -7.27
C ALA A 216 10.49 -7.77 -6.54
N GLU A 217 9.71 -8.85 -6.72
CA GLU A 217 10.04 -10.18 -6.21
C GLU A 217 11.29 -10.77 -6.86
N GLU A 218 11.45 -10.61 -8.17
CA GLU A 218 12.66 -11.03 -8.90
C GLU A 218 13.91 -10.30 -8.37
N ILE A 219 13.83 -8.98 -8.20
CA ILE A 219 14.93 -8.19 -7.61
C ILE A 219 15.25 -8.70 -6.20
N MET A 220 14.23 -8.99 -5.38
CA MET A 220 14.43 -9.51 -4.02
C MET A 220 15.07 -10.89 -4.00
N ARG A 221 14.72 -11.76 -4.95
CA ARG A 221 15.34 -13.09 -5.08
C ARG A 221 16.82 -12.94 -5.40
N GLU A 222 17.17 -12.05 -6.32
CA GLU A 222 18.56 -11.78 -6.70
C GLU A 222 19.35 -11.18 -5.52
N TYR A 223 18.80 -10.18 -4.84
CA TYR A 223 19.37 -9.63 -3.61
C TYR A 223 19.66 -10.72 -2.57
N SER A 224 18.71 -11.63 -2.35
CA SER A 224 18.83 -12.70 -1.34
C SER A 224 20.00 -13.64 -1.66
N ARG A 225 20.14 -14.03 -2.94
CA ARG A 225 21.26 -14.84 -3.42
C ARG A 225 22.63 -14.19 -3.16
N LEU A 226 22.74 -12.89 -3.46
CA LEU A 226 23.99 -12.14 -3.23
C LEU A 226 24.29 -11.97 -1.73
N SER A 227 23.25 -11.71 -0.92
CA SER A 227 23.36 -11.55 0.53
C SER A 227 23.78 -12.85 1.24
N GLU A 228 23.25 -14.00 0.81
CA GLU A 228 23.68 -15.32 1.26
C GLU A 228 25.15 -15.57 0.92
N SER A 229 25.60 -15.15 -0.27
CA SER A 229 26.99 -15.29 -0.69
C SER A 229 27.95 -14.46 0.19
N LEU A 230 27.59 -13.22 0.54
CA LEU A 230 28.35 -12.42 1.52
C LEU A 230 28.40 -13.07 2.90
N SER A 231 27.29 -13.66 3.34
CA SER A 231 27.22 -14.36 4.62
C SER A 231 28.17 -15.56 4.64
N GLY A 232 28.29 -16.30 3.52
CA GLY A 232 29.28 -17.36 3.35
C GLY A 232 30.73 -16.87 3.47
N TYR A 233 31.05 -15.71 2.86
CA TYR A 233 32.39 -15.10 2.99
C TYR A 233 32.70 -14.62 4.40
N TYR A 234 31.69 -14.19 5.15
CA TYR A 234 31.86 -13.85 6.56
C TYR A 234 32.25 -15.07 7.41
N SER A 235 31.66 -16.24 7.15
CA SER A 235 32.08 -17.49 7.79
C SER A 235 33.52 -17.87 7.42
N GLN A 236 33.90 -17.76 6.14
CA GLN A 236 35.29 -18.00 5.71
C GLN A 236 36.29 -17.04 6.38
N TYR A 237 35.90 -15.79 6.59
CA TYR A 237 36.68 -14.82 7.35
C TYR A 237 36.94 -15.30 8.79
N LEU A 238 35.91 -15.77 9.49
CA LEU A 238 36.05 -16.26 10.86
C LEU A 238 36.98 -17.49 10.94
N ASP A 239 36.87 -18.41 9.98
CA ASP A 239 37.72 -19.59 9.92
C ASP A 239 39.18 -19.24 9.59
N ALA A 240 39.42 -18.36 8.61
CA ALA A 240 40.75 -17.90 8.26
C ALA A 240 41.42 -17.15 9.42
N HIS A 241 40.67 -16.30 10.12
CA HIS A 241 41.17 -15.59 11.31
C HIS A 241 41.53 -16.57 12.44
N ARG A 242 40.69 -17.58 12.70
CA ARG A 242 40.96 -18.61 13.70
C ARG A 242 42.23 -19.40 13.40
N LYS A 243 42.40 -19.84 12.15
CA LYS A 243 43.61 -20.57 11.70
C LYS A 243 44.87 -19.72 11.86
N LEU A 244 44.83 -18.47 11.39
CA LEU A 244 45.96 -17.56 11.52
C LEU A 244 46.31 -17.28 12.98
N SER A 245 45.31 -17.14 13.86
CA SER A 245 45.55 -16.95 15.30
C SER A 245 46.27 -18.16 15.91
N GLN A 246 45.85 -19.37 15.55
CA GLN A 246 46.48 -20.58 16.03
C GLN A 246 47.93 -20.70 15.54
N GLU A 247 48.20 -20.36 14.28
CA GLU A 247 49.59 -20.35 13.77
C GLU A 247 50.44 -19.24 14.36
N ALA A 248 49.87 -18.06 14.63
CA ALA A 248 50.58 -17.01 15.35
C ALA A 248 51.01 -17.47 16.75
N ASP A 249 50.18 -18.24 17.45
CA ASP A 249 50.53 -18.84 18.74
C ASP A 249 51.64 -19.89 18.59
N ASN A 250 51.56 -20.80 17.60
CA ASN A 250 52.61 -21.79 17.33
C ASN A 250 53.97 -21.15 17.03
N ILE A 251 53.98 -20.08 16.23
CA ILE A 251 55.19 -19.31 15.91
C ILE A 251 55.73 -18.64 17.16
N SER A 252 54.84 -18.07 17.99
CA SER A 252 55.23 -17.47 19.26
C SER A 252 55.91 -18.48 20.17
N ASP A 253 55.36 -19.69 20.28
CA ASP A 253 55.95 -20.79 21.04
C ASP A 253 57.32 -21.22 20.48
N ALA A 254 57.46 -21.31 19.16
CA ALA A 254 58.73 -21.63 18.51
C ALA A 254 59.79 -20.55 18.78
N ILE A 255 59.40 -19.26 18.70
CA ILE A 255 60.24 -18.10 19.05
C ILE A 255 60.64 -18.15 20.53
N PHE A 256 59.71 -18.48 21.44
CA PHE A 256 60.00 -18.61 22.86
C PHE A 256 61.02 -19.71 23.12
N LYS A 257 60.86 -20.88 22.50
CA LYS A 257 61.83 -21.99 22.61
C LYS A 257 63.22 -21.59 22.11
N LEU A 258 63.30 -20.89 20.97
CA LEU A 258 64.56 -20.34 20.44
C LEU A 258 65.19 -19.35 21.44
N SER A 259 64.39 -18.49 22.03
CA SER A 259 64.84 -17.51 23.03
C SER A 259 65.35 -18.18 24.31
N ILE A 260 64.67 -19.22 24.80
CA ILE A 260 65.11 -20.01 25.96
C ILE A 260 66.46 -20.65 25.68
N PHE A 261 66.61 -21.28 24.52
CA PHE A 261 67.87 -21.91 24.12
C PHE A 261 69.01 -20.90 24.06
N ALA A 262 68.81 -19.77 23.35
CA ALA A 262 69.83 -18.74 23.19
C ALA A 262 70.25 -18.09 24.52
N LEU A 263 69.30 -17.84 25.44
CA LEU A 263 69.57 -17.14 26.70
C LEU A 263 70.09 -18.05 27.82
N ASN A 264 69.66 -19.31 27.85
CA ASN A 264 69.88 -20.19 29.01
C ASN A 264 70.70 -21.44 28.69
N GLU A 265 70.61 -21.99 27.48
CA GLU A 265 71.22 -23.29 27.13
C GLU A 265 72.54 -23.13 26.36
N LEU A 266 72.76 -21.98 25.70
CA LEU A 266 73.94 -21.73 24.89
C LEU A 266 75.19 -21.42 25.78
N PRO A 267 76.33 -22.11 25.60
CA PRO A 267 77.50 -21.98 26.47
C PRO A 267 78.09 -20.57 26.49
N LYS A 268 78.40 -20.06 27.69
CA LYS A 268 78.96 -18.72 27.90
C LYS A 268 80.47 -18.62 27.59
N SER A 269 80.99 -19.45 26.69
CA SER A 269 82.42 -19.50 26.33
C SER A 269 82.86 -18.20 25.65
N SER A 270 84.15 -17.87 25.73
CA SER A 270 84.75 -16.70 25.07
C SER A 270 84.60 -16.69 23.54
N GLU A 271 84.36 -17.85 22.90
CA GLU A 271 84.08 -17.95 21.46
C GLU A 271 82.69 -17.43 21.08
N TYR A 272 81.68 -17.69 21.90
CA TYR A 272 80.28 -17.34 21.62
C TYR A 272 79.83 -16.04 22.30
N LYS A 273 80.59 -15.57 23.30
CA LYS A 273 80.29 -14.42 24.16
C LYS A 273 80.10 -13.09 23.42
N ASN A 274 80.78 -12.87 22.30
CA ASN A 274 80.73 -11.61 21.55
C ASN A 274 79.69 -11.60 20.42
N ALA A 275 79.22 -12.77 19.97
CA ALA A 275 78.28 -12.91 18.86
C ALA A 275 76.82 -13.03 19.38
N VAL A 276 76.52 -13.85 20.40
CA VAL A 276 75.13 -13.99 20.89
C VAL A 276 74.63 -12.77 21.69
N PHE A 277 75.52 -12.07 22.40
CA PHE A 277 75.12 -11.09 23.44
C PHE A 277 75.19 -9.62 23.02
N ARG A 278 75.69 -9.27 21.82
CA ARG A 278 75.71 -7.86 21.35
C ARG A 278 74.38 -7.37 20.78
N ASN A 279 73.51 -8.27 20.30
CA ASN A 279 72.31 -7.91 19.54
C ASN A 279 70.99 -8.21 20.28
N ALA A 280 71.01 -8.43 21.61
CA ALA A 280 69.80 -8.74 22.38
C ALA A 280 68.74 -7.61 22.36
N GLU A 281 69.12 -6.35 22.12
CA GLU A 281 68.18 -5.24 21.88
C GLU A 281 67.61 -5.23 20.45
N GLU A 282 68.35 -5.76 19.46
CA GLU A 282 67.93 -5.91 18.06
C GLU A 282 67.07 -7.18 17.84
N LEU A 283 67.23 -8.20 18.69
CA LEU A 283 66.44 -9.43 18.75
C LEU A 283 65.10 -9.26 19.49
N ARG A 284 64.49 -8.07 19.43
CA ARG A 284 63.08 -7.90 19.78
C ARG A 284 62.23 -8.53 18.69
N LEU A 285 62.01 -9.84 18.80
CA LEU A 285 60.96 -10.53 18.08
C LEU A 285 59.62 -10.02 18.62
N ASN A 286 59.04 -9.04 17.92
CA ASN A 286 57.68 -8.60 18.18
C ASN A 286 56.75 -9.76 17.85
N ILE A 287 56.25 -10.42 18.90
CA ILE A 287 55.22 -11.45 18.79
C ILE A 287 53.98 -10.82 18.13
N PRO A 288 53.60 -11.23 16.91
CA PRO A 288 52.43 -10.67 16.26
C PRO A 288 51.17 -11.13 16.99
N GLN A 289 50.49 -10.20 17.64
CA GLN A 289 49.20 -10.46 18.27
C GLN A 289 48.10 -10.48 17.20
N ALA A 290 47.43 -11.62 17.03
CA ALA A 290 46.18 -11.69 16.30
C ALA A 290 45.17 -10.73 16.98
N ARG A 291 44.78 -9.65 16.29
CA ARG A 291 43.87 -8.67 16.89
C ARG A 291 42.49 -9.28 17.13
N PRO A 292 41.86 -9.03 18.29
CA PRO A 292 40.52 -9.51 18.57
C PRO A 292 39.48 -8.88 17.63
N ILE A 293 38.51 -9.70 17.24
CA ILE A 293 37.37 -9.34 16.40
C ILE A 293 36.56 -8.25 17.11
N SER A 294 36.38 -7.08 16.49
CA SER A 294 35.44 -6.08 17.01
C SER A 294 34.01 -6.59 16.83
N ALA A 295 33.37 -6.98 17.93
CA ALA A 295 31.98 -7.40 18.01
C ALA A 295 31.01 -6.22 17.73
N SER A 296 30.97 -5.75 16.49
CA SER A 296 30.02 -4.73 16.03
C SER A 296 29.20 -5.25 14.85
N MET A 297 28.62 -6.45 14.97
CA MET A 297 27.61 -6.96 14.05
C MET A 297 26.49 -7.66 14.82
N LYS A 298 25.81 -6.94 15.71
CA LYS A 298 24.51 -7.36 16.19
C LYS A 298 23.47 -6.95 15.16
N TYR A 299 22.94 -7.96 14.46
CA TYR A 299 21.76 -7.90 13.61
C TYR A 299 20.63 -7.14 14.32
N LYS A 300 20.21 -6.00 13.77
CA LYS A 300 18.91 -5.39 14.09
C LYS A 300 17.91 -5.92 13.07
N ASN A 301 17.11 -6.86 13.53
CA ASN A 301 15.99 -7.46 12.81
C ASN A 301 14.87 -6.41 12.71
N PRO A 302 14.42 -5.99 11.51
CA PRO A 302 13.31 -5.06 11.35
C PRO A 302 11.99 -5.83 11.44
N GLN A 303 11.58 -6.20 12.65
CA GLN A 303 10.18 -6.52 12.93
C GLN A 303 9.45 -5.22 13.22
N LEU A 304 8.52 -4.85 12.32
CA LEU A 304 7.27 -4.14 12.60
C LEU A 304 6.50 -4.00 11.28
N LEU A 305 6.01 -5.13 10.79
CA LEU A 305 5.01 -5.24 9.71
C LEU A 305 3.82 -5.96 10.33
N GLU A 306 2.97 -5.22 11.05
CA GLU A 306 1.65 -5.70 11.46
C GLU A 306 0.84 -4.52 12.00
N LYS A 307 -0.17 -4.10 11.23
CA LYS A 307 -1.45 -3.51 11.66
C LYS A 307 -2.25 -3.06 10.44
N VAL A 308 -2.81 -4.04 9.73
CA VAL A 308 -4.00 -3.85 8.90
C VAL A 308 -5.05 -4.78 9.47
N ALA A 309 -5.91 -4.24 10.34
CA ALA A 309 -7.19 -4.83 10.71
C ALA A 309 -8.01 -3.76 11.44
N ASP A 310 -9.32 -3.79 11.21
CA ASP A 310 -10.38 -3.03 11.89
C ASP A 310 -10.68 -1.61 11.39
N ALA A 311 -11.66 -1.53 10.47
CA ALA A 311 -12.91 -0.81 10.75
C ALA A 311 -13.87 -0.87 9.54
N ALA A 312 -14.56 -1.99 9.38
CA ALA A 312 -15.80 -2.06 8.61
C ALA A 312 -16.89 -2.62 9.51
N LYS A 313 -17.80 -1.75 10.01
CA LYS A 313 -19.21 -2.06 10.33
C LYS A 313 -19.92 -0.85 10.93
N TYR A 314 -21.24 -0.87 10.76
CA TYR A 314 -22.30 0.03 11.26
C TYR A 314 -22.62 1.23 10.35
N ALA A 315 -23.88 1.54 10.03
CA ALA A 315 -25.15 0.85 10.17
C ALA A 315 -26.19 1.65 9.35
N SER A 316 -26.99 0.96 8.55
CA SER A 316 -28.21 1.47 7.93
C SER A 316 -29.39 1.40 8.91
N ALA A 317 -30.18 2.47 9.07
CA ALA A 317 -31.60 2.39 9.46
C ALA A 317 -32.30 3.77 9.44
N ALA A 318 -33.63 3.70 9.22
CA ALA A 318 -34.69 4.71 9.44
C ALA A 318 -35.02 5.63 8.23
N SER A 319 -36.27 5.83 7.81
CA SER A 319 -37.57 5.36 8.31
C SER A 319 -38.70 5.60 7.29
N ASN A 320 -39.46 4.54 6.99
CA ASN A 320 -40.80 4.61 6.40
C ASN A 320 -41.82 4.87 7.51
N PHE A 321 -42.21 6.13 7.75
CA PHE A 321 -43.27 6.45 8.73
C PHE A 321 -43.91 7.81 8.43
N GLN A 322 -44.60 7.97 7.29
CA GLN A 322 -45.32 9.24 7.03
C GLN A 322 -46.51 9.17 6.06
N ARG A 323 -47.01 7.99 5.69
CA ARG A 323 -48.16 7.86 4.74
C ARG A 323 -49.46 7.29 5.32
N ALA A 324 -49.54 7.00 6.62
CA ALA A 324 -50.73 6.40 7.24
C ALA A 324 -51.62 7.38 8.03
N ALA A 325 -51.30 8.68 8.06
CA ALA A 325 -52.03 9.66 8.87
C ALA A 325 -52.96 10.58 8.07
N ALA A 326 -52.90 10.58 6.74
CA ALA A 326 -53.65 11.52 5.90
C ALA A 326 -55.02 10.99 5.43
N ASP A 327 -55.18 9.67 5.28
CA ASP A 327 -56.41 9.08 4.72
C ASP A 327 -57.52 8.91 5.77
N THR A 328 -57.18 8.83 7.05
CA THR A 328 -58.13 8.56 8.15
C THR A 328 -58.99 9.78 8.52
N ALA A 329 -58.62 10.99 8.10
CA ALA A 329 -59.37 12.21 8.40
C ALA A 329 -60.52 12.48 7.42
N TYR A 330 -60.50 11.89 6.22
CA TYR A 330 -61.51 12.12 5.19
C TYR A 330 -62.72 11.18 5.32
N GLU A 331 -62.50 9.96 5.83
CA GLU A 331 -63.57 8.97 6.05
C GLU A 331 -64.50 9.34 7.22
N SER A 332 -64.00 10.09 8.21
CA SER A 332 -64.77 10.52 9.39
C SER A 332 -65.82 11.61 9.11
N VAL A 333 -65.75 12.29 7.96
CA VAL A 333 -66.73 13.34 7.60
C VAL A 333 -67.93 12.77 6.83
N SER A 334 -67.82 11.57 6.27
CA SER A 334 -68.86 10.95 5.43
C SER A 334 -69.92 10.15 6.21
N LYS A 335 -69.80 10.01 7.54
CA LYS A 335 -70.69 9.14 8.34
C LYS A 335 -71.76 9.87 9.17
N SER A 336 -71.86 11.19 9.10
CA SER A 336 -72.73 11.97 10.01
C SER A 336 -73.94 12.62 9.32
N ALA A 337 -74.55 11.96 8.34
CA ALA A 337 -75.81 12.43 7.72
C ALA A 337 -76.83 11.30 7.45
N GLY A 338 -76.67 10.14 8.08
CA GLY A 338 -77.64 9.06 8.03
C GLY A 338 -78.58 9.14 9.22
N ASN A 339 -79.67 9.92 9.12
CA ASN A 339 -80.96 9.70 9.79
C ASN A 339 -81.85 10.93 9.64
N LEU A 340 -82.43 11.10 8.45
CA LEU A 340 -83.69 11.82 8.15
C LEU A 340 -83.83 11.77 6.62
N ILE A 341 -84.82 11.06 6.08
CA ILE A 341 -85.06 11.02 4.63
C ILE A 341 -85.52 12.42 4.19
N PRO A 342 -84.71 13.19 3.44
CA PRO A 342 -85.11 14.53 3.02
C PRO A 342 -86.28 14.41 2.02
N LYS A 343 -87.29 15.27 2.13
CA LYS A 343 -88.39 15.40 1.16
C LYS A 343 -88.32 16.76 0.46
N GLY A 344 -88.72 16.83 -0.81
CA GLY A 344 -88.76 18.08 -1.60
C GLY A 344 -87.38 18.65 -1.93
N LEU A 345 -87.28 19.97 -2.01
CA LEU A 345 -86.09 20.73 -2.47
C LEU A 345 -84.78 20.34 -1.76
N ARG A 346 -84.83 20.02 -0.46
CA ARG A 346 -83.66 19.61 0.32
C ARG A 346 -83.07 18.27 -0.13
N LYS A 347 -83.90 17.36 -0.67
CA LYS A 347 -83.44 16.10 -1.28
C LYS A 347 -82.65 16.39 -2.55
N ASP A 348 -83.16 17.27 -3.40
CA ASP A 348 -82.52 17.64 -4.67
C ASP A 348 -81.18 18.38 -4.45
N ILE A 349 -81.12 19.23 -3.41
CA ILE A 349 -79.87 19.87 -2.96
C ILE A 349 -78.86 18.83 -2.50
N LEU A 350 -79.24 17.87 -1.65
CA LEU A 350 -78.34 16.85 -1.13
C LEU A 350 -77.88 15.85 -2.21
N GLU A 351 -78.75 15.48 -3.16
CA GLU A 351 -78.39 14.64 -4.30
C GLU A 351 -77.41 15.36 -5.25
N THR A 352 -77.61 16.65 -5.49
CA THR A 352 -76.68 17.46 -6.29
C THR A 352 -75.35 17.67 -5.57
N ALA A 353 -75.40 17.91 -4.25
CA ALA A 353 -74.22 18.01 -3.39
C ALA A 353 -73.40 16.71 -3.36
N ALA A 354 -74.05 15.55 -3.32
CA ALA A 354 -73.38 14.25 -3.39
C ALA A 354 -72.64 14.06 -4.73
N LYS A 355 -73.24 14.50 -5.85
CA LYS A 355 -72.59 14.48 -7.17
C LYS A 355 -71.38 15.42 -7.24
N ILE A 356 -71.49 16.62 -6.68
CA ILE A 356 -70.36 17.58 -6.56
C ILE A 356 -69.24 16.95 -5.74
N ALA A 357 -69.55 16.36 -4.58
CA ALA A 357 -68.56 15.70 -3.73
C ALA A 357 -67.86 14.52 -4.42
N ALA A 358 -68.59 13.72 -5.19
CA ALA A 358 -68.02 12.64 -5.99
C ALA A 358 -67.04 13.16 -7.06
N LEU A 359 -67.41 14.24 -7.76
CA LEU A 359 -66.55 14.90 -8.74
C LEU A 359 -65.33 15.56 -8.08
N THR A 360 -65.47 16.14 -6.88
CA THR A 360 -64.33 16.64 -6.08
C THR A 360 -63.34 15.52 -5.79
N LYS A 361 -63.82 14.33 -5.40
CA LYS A 361 -62.97 13.16 -5.13
C LYS A 361 -62.27 12.66 -6.40
N GLU A 362 -62.96 12.66 -7.54
CA GLU A 362 -62.37 12.28 -8.84
C GLU A 362 -61.21 13.22 -9.22
N ILE A 363 -61.42 14.54 -9.09
CA ILE A 363 -60.37 15.55 -9.32
C ILE A 363 -59.22 15.40 -8.32
N ALA A 364 -59.51 15.15 -7.05
CA ALA A 364 -58.48 14.93 -6.02
C ALA A 364 -57.66 13.66 -6.27
N ASN A 365 -58.26 12.60 -6.80
CA ASN A 365 -57.55 11.39 -7.19
C ASN A 365 -56.62 11.66 -8.39
N ALA A 366 -57.09 12.41 -9.39
CA ALA A 366 -56.24 12.83 -10.52
C ALA A 366 -55.06 13.70 -10.05
N GLU A 367 -55.31 14.64 -9.13
CA GLU A 367 -54.29 15.45 -8.45
C GLU A 367 -53.20 14.56 -7.82
N PHE A 368 -53.62 13.57 -7.03
CA PHE A 368 -52.75 12.65 -6.33
C PHE A 368 -51.88 11.80 -7.27
N LEU A 369 -52.46 11.25 -8.34
CA LEU A 369 -51.72 10.44 -9.31
C LEU A 369 -50.65 11.24 -10.05
N ILE A 370 -50.94 12.48 -10.44
CA ILE A 370 -49.95 13.38 -11.06
C ILE A 370 -48.84 13.70 -10.07
N ARG A 371 -49.18 13.98 -8.81
CA ARG A 371 -48.21 14.25 -7.75
C ARG A 371 -47.27 13.07 -7.51
N GLN A 372 -47.80 11.85 -7.40
CA GLN A 372 -46.97 10.64 -7.28
C GLN A 372 -46.01 10.48 -8.47
N ARG A 373 -46.45 10.88 -9.67
CA ARG A 373 -45.61 10.81 -10.86
C ARG A 373 -44.46 11.82 -10.80
N ILE A 374 -44.76 13.05 -10.39
CA ILE A 374 -43.76 14.11 -10.18
C ILE A 374 -42.72 13.68 -9.13
N GLU A 375 -43.17 13.09 -8.02
CA GLU A 375 -42.29 12.60 -6.96
C GLU A 375 -41.31 11.54 -7.49
N LYS A 376 -41.81 10.53 -8.21
CA LYS A 376 -40.96 9.48 -8.82
C LYS A 376 -39.95 10.04 -9.82
N ILE A 377 -40.36 11.00 -10.65
CA ILE A 377 -39.45 11.66 -11.59
C ILE A 377 -38.35 12.42 -10.85
N SER A 378 -38.71 13.14 -9.78
CA SER A 378 -37.77 13.94 -8.99
C SER A 378 -36.76 13.05 -8.25
N GLU A 379 -37.22 11.94 -7.67
CA GLU A 379 -36.37 10.95 -7.00
C GLU A 379 -35.36 10.33 -7.99
N LEU A 380 -35.82 9.88 -9.16
CA LEU A 380 -34.92 9.33 -10.18
C LEU A 380 -33.89 10.37 -10.65
N ALA A 381 -34.30 11.62 -10.89
CA ALA A 381 -33.40 12.67 -11.33
C ALA A 381 -32.29 12.96 -10.30
N LEU A 382 -32.62 12.94 -9.00
CA LEU A 382 -31.64 13.08 -7.93
C LEU A 382 -30.66 11.89 -7.89
N ASN A 383 -31.17 10.67 -8.03
CA ASN A 383 -30.35 9.45 -8.03
C ASN A 383 -29.38 9.43 -9.24
N ILE A 384 -29.86 9.76 -10.44
CA ILE A 384 -29.03 9.86 -11.65
C ILE A 384 -27.95 10.93 -11.46
N LYS A 385 -28.31 12.11 -10.94
CA LYS A 385 -27.33 13.17 -10.68
C LYS A 385 -26.26 12.74 -9.67
N SER A 386 -26.67 12.07 -8.60
CA SER A 386 -25.73 11.55 -7.60
C SER A 386 -24.79 10.50 -8.19
N LEU A 387 -25.31 9.58 -9.00
CA LEU A 387 -24.51 8.56 -9.67
C LEU A 387 -23.55 9.19 -10.69
N HIS A 388 -23.96 10.23 -11.40
CA HIS A 388 -23.10 10.97 -12.32
C HIS A 388 -21.92 11.65 -11.61
N THR A 389 -22.15 12.25 -10.44
CA THR A 389 -21.06 12.80 -9.62
C THR A 389 -20.13 11.69 -9.13
N LEU A 390 -20.68 10.57 -8.68
CA LEU A 390 -19.90 9.42 -8.21
C LEU A 390 -19.06 8.80 -9.34
N SER A 391 -19.65 8.53 -10.51
CA SER A 391 -18.94 7.95 -11.67
C SER A 391 -17.78 8.84 -12.13
N SER A 392 -17.97 10.16 -12.10
CA SER A 392 -16.91 11.13 -12.43
C SER A 392 -15.77 11.10 -11.40
N ALA A 393 -16.10 10.99 -10.11
CA ALA A 393 -15.11 10.85 -9.05
C ALA A 393 -14.33 9.53 -9.15
N THR A 394 -15.04 8.42 -9.40
CA THR A 394 -14.44 7.09 -9.61
C THR A 394 -13.50 7.08 -10.81
N LEU A 395 -13.88 7.68 -11.93
CA LEU A 395 -13.00 7.85 -13.10
C LEU A 395 -11.70 8.58 -12.73
N ASN A 396 -11.80 9.73 -12.05
CA ASN A 396 -10.64 10.49 -11.62
C ASN A 396 -9.75 9.68 -10.66
N SER A 397 -10.33 8.90 -9.74
CA SER A 397 -9.56 8.01 -8.88
C SER A 397 -8.80 6.96 -9.68
N CYS A 398 -9.45 6.32 -10.65
CA CYS A 398 -8.82 5.29 -11.49
C CYS A 398 -7.68 5.85 -12.34
N ILE A 399 -7.83 7.07 -12.88
CA ILE A 399 -6.76 7.78 -13.60
C ILE A 399 -5.57 8.04 -12.68
N ASN A 400 -5.82 8.53 -11.46
CA ASN A 400 -4.75 8.81 -10.49
C ASN A 400 -4.03 7.54 -10.03
N ASP A 401 -4.76 6.44 -9.81
CA ASP A 401 -4.18 5.15 -9.47
C ASP A 401 -3.37 4.57 -10.64
N PHE A 402 -3.83 4.73 -11.88
CA PHE A 402 -3.06 4.37 -13.07
C PHE A 402 -1.76 5.17 -13.18
N ALA A 403 -1.78 6.49 -12.99
CA ALA A 403 -0.58 7.33 -12.98
C ALA A 403 0.38 6.94 -11.83
N SER A 404 -0.16 6.58 -10.67
CA SER A 404 0.62 6.05 -9.54
C SER A 404 1.26 4.71 -9.89
N ALA A 405 0.56 3.83 -10.60
CA ALA A 405 1.07 2.55 -11.07
C ALA A 405 2.21 2.73 -12.09
N GLN A 406 2.10 3.71 -12.99
CA GLN A 406 3.16 4.10 -13.92
C GLN A 406 4.40 4.62 -13.19
N THR A 407 4.20 5.45 -12.16
CA THR A 407 5.30 5.96 -11.32
C THR A 407 6.00 4.82 -10.58
N SER A 408 5.22 3.88 -10.03
CA SER A 408 5.75 2.67 -9.39
C SER A 408 6.51 1.78 -10.39
N ALA A 409 6.04 1.69 -11.65
CA ALA A 409 6.71 0.92 -12.69
C ALA A 409 8.09 1.51 -13.03
N ALA A 410 8.16 2.84 -13.24
CA ALA A 410 9.43 3.53 -13.48
C ALA A 410 10.40 3.36 -12.30
N ALA A 411 9.91 3.47 -11.06
CA ALA A 411 10.75 3.27 -9.88
C ALA A 411 11.22 1.81 -9.73
N THR A 412 10.39 0.83 -10.12
CA THR A 412 10.76 -0.59 -10.15
C THR A 412 11.81 -0.87 -11.21
N GLU A 413 11.71 -0.25 -12.39
CA GLU A 413 12.72 -0.33 -13.44
C GLU A 413 14.06 0.28 -12.99
N MET A 414 14.03 1.44 -12.33
CA MET A 414 15.22 2.03 -11.72
C MET A 414 15.83 1.10 -10.66
N ALA A 415 15.02 0.48 -9.80
CA ALA A 415 15.50 -0.48 -8.82
C ALA A 415 16.13 -1.71 -9.48
N SER A 416 15.56 -2.20 -10.59
CA SER A 416 16.14 -3.28 -11.40
C SER A 416 17.50 -2.87 -11.98
N GLY A 417 17.63 -1.65 -12.51
CA GLY A 417 18.91 -1.12 -12.99
C GLY A 417 19.97 -1.06 -11.89
N ILE A 418 19.61 -0.56 -10.71
CA ILE A 418 20.52 -0.52 -9.55
C ILE A 418 20.89 -1.94 -9.08
N ALA A 419 19.94 -2.88 -9.07
CA ALA A 419 20.21 -4.27 -8.72
C ALA A 419 21.23 -4.91 -9.67
N LYS A 420 21.09 -4.71 -10.99
CA LYS A 420 22.07 -5.17 -11.99
C LYS A 420 23.46 -4.54 -11.79
N ILE A 421 23.51 -3.25 -11.47
CA ILE A 421 24.78 -2.58 -11.14
C ILE A 421 25.40 -3.20 -9.89
N SER A 422 24.58 -3.48 -8.88
CA SER A 422 25.02 -4.10 -7.63
C SER A 422 25.54 -5.53 -7.86
N GLU A 423 24.91 -6.29 -8.75
CA GLU A 423 25.37 -7.61 -9.18
C GLU A 423 26.75 -7.54 -9.86
N MET A 424 26.95 -6.63 -10.82
CA MET A 424 28.25 -6.44 -11.45
C MET A 424 29.33 -5.99 -10.45
N GLN A 425 28.98 -5.11 -9.51
CA GLN A 425 29.89 -4.71 -8.43
C GLN A 425 30.20 -5.90 -7.50
N PHE A 426 29.22 -6.76 -7.27
CA PHE A 426 29.38 -7.96 -6.47
C PHE A 426 30.40 -8.94 -7.06
N GLU A 427 30.41 -9.15 -8.38
CA GLU A 427 31.40 -10.02 -9.03
C GLU A 427 32.85 -9.54 -8.80
N VAL A 428 33.06 -8.22 -8.84
CA VAL A 428 34.37 -7.60 -8.55
C VAL A 428 34.74 -7.79 -7.08
N ILE A 429 33.80 -7.54 -6.18
CA ILE A 429 33.96 -7.74 -4.73
C ILE A 429 34.29 -9.20 -4.43
N GLU A 430 33.55 -10.13 -5.02
CA GLU A 430 33.72 -11.57 -4.84
C GLU A 430 35.13 -12.00 -5.28
N THR A 431 35.58 -11.53 -6.44
CA THR A 431 36.92 -11.81 -6.95
C THR A 431 38.01 -11.30 -6.01
N GLN A 432 37.84 -10.08 -5.46
CA GLN A 432 38.77 -9.51 -4.49
C GLN A 432 38.79 -10.30 -3.19
N ILE A 433 37.62 -10.70 -2.66
CA ILE A 433 37.50 -11.51 -1.45
C ILE A 433 38.22 -12.85 -1.65
N LYS A 434 37.93 -13.57 -2.74
CA LYS A 434 38.58 -14.86 -3.07
C LYS A 434 40.09 -14.73 -3.18
N LYS A 435 40.58 -13.67 -3.84
CA LYS A 435 42.01 -13.40 -3.96
C LYS A 435 42.66 -13.16 -2.59
N SER A 436 42.06 -12.30 -1.76
CA SER A 436 42.59 -12.02 -0.42
C SER A 436 42.59 -13.25 0.48
N PHE A 437 41.53 -14.07 0.46
CA PHE A 437 41.54 -15.33 1.22
C PHE A 437 42.59 -16.33 0.74
N LYS A 438 42.76 -16.46 -0.58
CA LYS A 438 43.80 -17.34 -1.14
C LYS A 438 45.20 -16.89 -0.71
N THR A 439 45.51 -15.61 -0.83
CA THR A 439 46.81 -15.07 -0.39
C THR A 439 46.99 -15.20 1.12
N ALA A 440 45.94 -14.98 1.92
CA ALA A 440 46.00 -15.21 3.36
C ALA A 440 46.30 -16.67 3.71
N GLU A 441 45.67 -17.63 3.01
CA GLU A 441 45.91 -19.06 3.19
C GLU A 441 47.36 -19.44 2.83
N GLU A 442 47.86 -18.97 1.68
CA GLU A 442 49.25 -19.19 1.24
C GLU A 442 50.24 -18.66 2.28
N LYS A 443 50.01 -17.45 2.81
CA LYS A 443 50.85 -16.83 3.83
C LYS A 443 50.75 -17.50 5.20
N THR A 444 49.59 -18.03 5.55
CA THR A 444 49.43 -18.82 6.77
C THR A 444 50.24 -20.12 6.69
N LYS A 445 50.22 -20.81 5.54
CA LYS A 445 51.02 -22.03 5.31
C LYS A 445 52.52 -21.75 5.25
N GLU A 446 52.93 -20.63 4.68
CA GLU A 446 54.33 -20.17 4.71
C GLU A 446 54.79 -20.01 6.16
N ALA A 447 53.97 -19.36 6.99
CA ALA A 447 54.27 -19.15 8.40
C ALA A 447 54.34 -20.47 9.20
N GLU A 448 53.42 -21.41 8.93
CA GLU A 448 53.43 -22.78 9.51
C GLU A 448 54.73 -23.52 9.16
N SER A 449 55.11 -23.56 7.88
CA SER A 449 56.34 -24.24 7.44
C SER A 449 57.61 -23.62 8.03
N LEU A 450 57.64 -22.29 8.20
CA LEU A 450 58.76 -21.60 8.86
C LEU A 450 58.82 -21.94 10.35
N ALA A 451 57.68 -22.06 11.03
CA ALA A 451 57.62 -22.49 12.43
C ALA A 451 58.18 -23.92 12.62
N GLU A 452 57.84 -24.85 11.72
CA GLU A 452 58.39 -26.20 11.71
C GLU A 452 59.90 -26.20 11.45
N SER A 453 60.38 -25.39 10.48
CA SER A 453 61.81 -25.23 10.19
C SER A 453 62.58 -24.71 11.41
N MET A 454 62.04 -23.72 12.11
CA MET A 454 62.62 -23.19 13.34
C MET A 454 62.79 -24.27 14.41
N GLN A 455 61.75 -25.09 14.63
CA GLN A 455 61.83 -26.18 15.63
C GLN A 455 62.89 -27.20 15.25
N LYS A 456 62.95 -27.61 13.98
CA LYS A 456 63.95 -28.56 13.49
C LYS A 456 65.38 -28.02 13.58
N ASN A 457 65.60 -26.77 13.20
CA ASN A 457 66.91 -26.14 13.28
C ASN A 457 67.35 -25.97 14.75
N LEU A 458 66.41 -25.67 15.65
CA LEU A 458 66.66 -25.61 17.09
C LEU A 458 67.04 -26.97 17.67
N GLU A 459 66.38 -28.06 17.25
CA GLU A 459 66.75 -29.42 17.64
C GLU A 459 68.14 -29.81 17.15
N SER A 460 68.48 -29.47 15.89
CA SER A 460 69.84 -29.66 15.36
C SER A 460 70.88 -28.89 16.18
N ALA A 461 70.63 -27.61 16.48
CA ALA A 461 71.54 -26.80 17.30
C ALA A 461 71.74 -27.37 18.72
N LYS A 462 70.67 -27.90 19.34
CA LYS A 462 70.77 -28.61 20.63
C LYS A 462 71.59 -29.90 20.52
N SER A 463 71.51 -30.61 19.40
CA SER A 463 72.28 -31.83 19.17
C SER A 463 73.77 -31.55 18.89
N GLU A 464 74.09 -30.44 18.25
CA GLU A 464 75.47 -29.99 17.97
C GLU A 464 76.20 -29.48 19.24
N LEU A 465 75.44 -29.17 20.30
CA LEU A 465 75.95 -28.72 21.60
C LEU A 465 76.29 -29.85 22.58
N ASN A 466 75.76 -31.05 22.35
CA ASN A 466 76.02 -32.25 23.14
C ASN A 466 77.06 -33.12 22.45
#